data_AF-A0A0E4FVS5-F1
#
_entry.id   AF-A0A0E4FVS5-F1
#
_cell.length_a   1.000
_cell.length_b   1.000
_cell.length_c   1.000
_cell.angle_alpha   90.00
_cell.angle_beta   90.00
_cell.angle_gamma   90.00
#
_symmetry.space_group_name_H-M   'P 1'
#
loop_
_entity.id
_entity.type
_entity.pdbx_description
1 polymer ?
#
loop_
_entity_poly.entity_id
_entity_poly.type
_entity_poly.pdbx_seq_one_letter_code
_entity_poly.pdbx_strand_id
1 'polypeptide(L)'
;MAGAACGLFVGAYVGSAIPVLTTQGFLVLMMALGAVGFYLGIDTPQLPFDEAHSAIDAAEFLSSAGTLCATLTALASVAVIVLRLDPHLAWTWLSLFGWVGGVAMQIVAGAKARMRK
;
A
#
# COMPACT_ATOMS: atom_id res chain seq x y z
N MET A 1 -3.72 -10.41 6.35
CA MET A 1 -5.04 -9.99 5.82
C MET A 1 -5.22 -8.50 5.59
N ALA A 2 -4.68 -7.61 6.44
CA ALA A 2 -4.88 -6.16 6.32
C ALA A 2 -4.51 -5.58 4.94
N GLY A 3 -3.37 -5.98 4.36
CA GLY A 3 -2.94 -5.53 3.03
C GLY A 3 -3.92 -5.90 1.91
N ALA A 4 -4.47 -7.11 1.93
CA ALA A 4 -5.46 -7.55 0.94
C ALA A 4 -6.76 -6.74 1.04
N ALA A 5 -7.24 -6.48 2.26
CA ALA A 5 -8.43 -5.65 2.48
C ALA A 5 -8.21 -4.20 2.04
N CYS A 6 -7.03 -3.64 2.34
CA CYS A 6 -6.59 -2.33 1.88
C CYS A 6 -6.64 -2.24 0.34
N GLY A 7 -6.04 -3.21 -0.36
CA GLY A 7 -6.10 -3.29 -1.82
C GLY A 7 -7.52 -3.48 -2.36
N LEU A 8 -8.37 -4.24 -1.68
CA LEU A 8 -9.77 -4.42 -2.08
C LEU A 8 -10.54 -3.08 -2.09
N PHE A 9 -10.44 -2.28 -1.03
CA PHE A 9 -11.20 -1.02 -0.95
C PHE A 9 -10.70 0.03 -1.93
N VAL A 10 -9.37 0.14 -2.11
CA VAL A 10 -8.80 1.02 -3.14
C VAL A 10 -9.21 0.54 -4.53
N GLY A 11 -9.10 -0.76 -4.80
CA GLY A 11 -9.52 -1.35 -6.06
C GLY A 11 -11.02 -1.18 -6.34
N ALA A 12 -11.87 -1.31 -5.35
CA ALA A 12 -13.31 -1.11 -5.49
C ALA A 12 -13.65 0.34 -5.83
N TYR A 13 -13.04 1.30 -5.14
CA TYR A 13 -13.21 2.72 -5.46
C TYR A 13 -12.70 3.04 -6.86
N VAL A 14 -11.46 2.70 -7.17
CA VAL A 14 -10.83 2.99 -8.48
C VAL A 14 -11.56 2.31 -9.63
N GLY A 15 -11.90 1.03 -9.46
CA GLY A 15 -12.63 0.25 -10.47
C GLY A 15 -14.07 0.71 -10.67
N SER A 16 -14.67 1.39 -9.69
CA SER A 16 -16.00 2.02 -9.86
C SER A 16 -15.94 3.34 -10.62
N ALA A 17 -14.82 4.07 -10.54
CA ALA A 17 -14.65 5.39 -11.15
C ALA A 17 -13.97 5.32 -12.54
N ILE A 18 -13.30 4.22 -12.89
CA ILE A 18 -12.55 4.07 -14.13
C ILE A 18 -13.05 2.81 -14.88
N PRO A 19 -13.88 2.97 -15.95
CA PRO A 19 -14.55 1.85 -16.62
C PRO A 19 -13.63 0.73 -17.12
N VAL A 20 -12.43 1.08 -17.60
CA VAL A 20 -11.45 0.07 -18.09
C VAL A 20 -10.89 -0.81 -16.98
N LEU A 21 -10.95 -0.35 -15.72
CA LEU A 21 -10.47 -1.08 -14.55
C LEU A 21 -11.61 -1.85 -13.84
N THR A 22 -12.85 -1.75 -14.30
CA THR A 22 -14.02 -2.44 -13.72
C THR A 22 -14.00 -3.95 -14.02
N THR A 23 -13.02 -4.67 -13.50
CA THR A 23 -12.84 -6.10 -13.73
C THR A 23 -12.55 -6.85 -12.43
N GLN A 24 -12.99 -8.11 -12.36
CA GLN A 24 -12.64 -9.00 -11.24
C GLN A 24 -11.12 -9.21 -11.16
N GLY A 25 -10.44 -9.32 -12.31
CA GLY A 25 -8.99 -9.46 -12.38
C GLY A 25 -8.26 -8.28 -11.73
N PHE A 26 -8.72 -7.04 -11.97
CA PHE A 26 -8.17 -5.87 -11.32
C PHE A 26 -8.32 -5.92 -9.79
N LEU A 27 -9.50 -6.30 -9.27
CA LEU A 27 -9.72 -6.42 -7.83
C LEU A 27 -8.82 -7.49 -7.20
N VAL A 28 -8.73 -8.67 -7.81
CA VAL A 28 -7.88 -9.76 -7.33
C VAL A 28 -6.40 -9.35 -7.36
N LEU A 29 -5.97 -8.63 -8.41
CA LEU A 29 -4.61 -8.09 -8.50
C LEU A 29 -4.32 -7.11 -7.37
N MET A 30 -5.22 -6.16 -7.11
CA MET A 30 -5.08 -5.19 -6.02
C MET A 30 -4.99 -5.88 -4.65
N MET A 31 -5.83 -6.89 -4.41
CA MET A 31 -5.77 -7.69 -3.19
C MET A 31 -4.44 -8.45 -3.06
N ALA A 32 -3.96 -9.07 -4.14
CA ALA A 32 -2.71 -9.82 -4.16
C ALA A 32 -1.49 -8.91 -3.92
N LEU A 33 -1.43 -7.76 -4.61
CA LEU A 33 -0.38 -6.76 -4.44
C LEU A 33 -0.36 -6.22 -3.01
N GLY A 34 -1.52 -5.91 -2.45
CA GLY A 34 -1.64 -5.49 -1.05
C GLY A 34 -1.19 -6.57 -0.07
N ALA A 35 -1.56 -7.83 -0.30
CA ALA A 35 -1.12 -8.96 0.53
C ALA A 35 0.41 -9.13 0.49
N VAL A 36 1.01 -9.12 -0.69
CA VAL A 36 2.46 -9.27 -0.89
C VAL A 36 3.20 -8.08 -0.28
N GLY A 37 2.76 -6.84 -0.54
CA GLY A 37 3.37 -5.63 0.00
C GLY A 37 3.41 -5.65 1.52
N PHE A 38 2.26 -5.87 2.16
CA PHE A 38 2.18 -5.85 3.63
C PHE A 38 2.94 -7.01 4.25
N TYR A 39 2.96 -8.19 3.62
CA TYR A 39 3.78 -9.30 4.08
C TYR A 39 5.28 -8.99 4.02
N LEU A 40 5.74 -8.40 2.91
CA LEU A 40 7.15 -8.06 2.75
C LEU A 40 7.57 -6.86 3.63
N GLY A 41 6.71 -5.86 3.75
CA GLY A 41 6.97 -4.62 4.47
C GLY A 41 6.84 -4.75 5.99
N ILE A 42 5.76 -5.34 6.50
CA ILE A 42 5.56 -5.43 7.95
C ILE A 42 6.52 -6.45 8.55
N ASP A 43 6.74 -7.59 7.88
CA ASP A 43 7.70 -8.60 8.30
C ASP A 43 9.12 -8.30 7.78
N THR A 44 9.51 -7.02 7.70
CA THR A 44 10.89 -6.62 7.39
C THR A 44 11.83 -7.08 8.50
N PRO A 45 12.90 -7.86 8.21
CA PRO A 45 13.88 -8.25 9.22
C PRO A 45 14.54 -7.01 9.83
N GLN A 46 14.42 -6.80 11.14
CA GLN A 46 15.03 -5.66 11.83
C GLN A 46 16.55 -5.81 11.95
N LEU A 47 17.27 -4.69 11.89
CA LEU A 47 18.68 -4.64 12.27
C LEU A 47 18.79 -4.70 13.81
N PRO A 48 19.78 -5.41 14.38
CA PRO A 48 20.08 -5.28 15.80
C PRO A 48 20.39 -3.81 16.12
N PHE A 49 19.79 -3.30 17.19
CA PHE A 49 20.10 -1.96 17.68
C PHE A 49 21.52 -1.95 18.23
N ASP A 50 22.51 -1.60 17.39
CA ASP A 50 23.86 -1.28 17.84
C ASP A 50 23.91 0.20 18.22
N GLU A 51 24.24 0.51 19.47
CA GLU A 51 24.39 1.89 19.98
C GLU A 51 25.40 2.74 19.17
N ALA A 52 26.27 2.09 18.38
CA ALA A 52 27.24 2.72 17.51
C ALA A 52 26.70 3.19 16.15
N HIS A 53 25.50 2.75 15.73
CA HIS A 53 24.90 3.12 14.44
C HIS A 53 23.54 3.82 14.66
N SER A 54 23.59 5.09 15.02
CA SER A 54 22.40 5.97 15.10
C SER A 54 21.78 6.34 13.74
N ALA A 55 22.00 5.52 12.71
CA ALA A 55 21.54 5.77 11.36
C ALA A 55 20.11 5.23 11.21
N ILE A 56 19.23 6.05 10.63
CA ILE A 56 17.85 5.65 10.31
C ILE A 56 17.92 4.41 9.40
N ASP A 57 17.30 3.30 9.81
CA ASP A 57 17.12 2.15 8.93
C ASP A 57 16.18 2.56 7.80
N ALA A 58 16.77 2.88 6.65
CA ALA A 58 16.03 3.28 5.47
C ALA A 58 14.98 2.24 5.04
N ALA A 59 15.20 0.95 5.34
CA ALA A 59 14.22 -0.09 5.05
C ALA A 59 13.01 0.00 5.98
N GLU A 60 13.23 0.21 7.27
CA GLU A 60 12.15 0.38 8.26
C GLU A 60 11.36 1.68 8.03
N PHE A 61 12.06 2.78 7.72
CA PHE A 61 11.42 4.05 7.37
C PHE A 61 10.57 3.91 6.09
N LEU A 62 11.12 3.29 5.05
CA LEU A 62 10.42 3.09 3.78
C LEU A 62 9.21 2.17 3.94
N SER A 63 9.32 1.12 4.75
CA SER A 63 8.20 0.24 5.08
C SER A 63 7.08 0.97 5.84
N SER A 64 7.46 1.76 6.84
CA SER A 64 6.52 2.54 7.66
C SER A 64 5.80 3.60 6.83
N ALA A 65 6.54 4.36 6.01
CA ALA A 65 5.98 5.34 5.08
C ALA A 65 5.06 4.67 4.04
N GLY A 66 5.48 3.51 3.52
CA GLY A 66 4.67 2.73 2.60
C GLY A 66 3.37 2.23 3.21
N THR A 67 3.40 1.79 4.48
CA THR A 67 2.21 1.36 5.23
C THR A 67 1.26 2.52 5.49
N LEU A 68 1.78 3.67 5.89
CA LEU A 68 0.98 4.88 6.09
C LEU A 68 0.30 5.31 4.79
N CYS A 69 1.06 5.37 3.69
CA CYS A 69 0.51 5.79 2.39
C CYS A 69 -0.58 4.84 1.88
N ALA A 70 -0.35 3.53 1.98
CA ALA A 70 -1.35 2.53 1.59
C ALA A 70 -2.61 2.57 2.47
N THR A 71 -2.46 2.73 3.79
CA THR A 71 -3.62 2.76 4.71
C THR A 71 -4.41 4.06 4.60
N LEU A 72 -3.77 5.21 4.39
CA LEU A 72 -4.46 6.49 4.17
C LEU A 72 -5.28 6.48 2.88
N THR A 73 -4.74 5.93 1.80
CA THR A 73 -5.47 5.80 0.52
C THR A 73 -6.62 4.81 0.62
N ALA A 74 -6.47 3.72 1.38
CA ALA A 74 -7.58 2.82 1.67
C ALA A 74 -8.65 3.45 2.55
N LEU A 75 -8.26 4.22 3.58
CA LEU A 75 -9.19 4.96 4.42
C LEU A 75 -10.00 5.97 3.59
N ALA A 76 -9.33 6.73 2.72
CA ALA A 76 -10.00 7.65 1.80
C ALA A 76 -10.98 6.91 0.87
N SER A 77 -10.58 5.76 0.34
CA SER A 77 -11.43 4.93 -0.52
C SER A 77 -12.67 4.42 0.23
N VAL A 78 -12.50 3.95 1.47
CA VAL A 78 -13.63 3.54 2.34
C VAL A 78 -14.56 4.72 2.59
N ALA A 79 -14.02 5.90 2.91
CA ALA A 79 -14.82 7.10 3.14
C ALA A 79 -15.66 7.47 1.89
N VAL A 80 -15.06 7.45 0.70
CA VAL A 80 -15.77 7.70 -0.56
C VAL A 80 -16.90 6.70 -0.77
N ILE A 81 -16.65 5.41 -0.56
CA ILE A 81 -17.65 4.35 -0.75
C ILE A 81 -18.79 4.48 0.27
N VAL A 82 -18.46 4.62 1.56
CA VAL A 82 -19.45 4.63 2.65
C VAL A 82 -20.29 5.90 2.64
N LEU A 83 -19.65 7.05 2.41
CA LEU A 83 -20.33 8.35 2.36
C LEU A 83 -20.94 8.63 0.97
N ARG A 84 -20.79 7.71 0.00
CA ARG A 84 -21.26 7.84 -1.38
C ARG A 84 -20.83 9.16 -2.03
N LEU A 85 -19.56 9.52 -1.84
CA LEU A 85 -18.99 10.72 -2.44
C LEU A 85 -18.75 10.47 -3.93
N ASP A 86 -18.89 11.52 -4.74
CA ASP A 86 -18.54 11.50 -6.17
C ASP A 86 -17.36 12.46 -6.43
N PRO A 87 -16.15 12.08 -5.99
CA PRO A 87 -14.98 12.94 -6.09
C PRO A 87 -14.49 13.06 -7.54
N HIS A 88 -13.86 14.19 -7.84
CA HIS A 88 -13.26 14.42 -9.15
C HIS A 88 -12.25 13.32 -9.51
N LEU A 89 -12.18 12.93 -10.79
CA LEU A 89 -11.33 11.83 -11.29
C LEU A 89 -9.85 11.95 -10.89
N ALA A 90 -9.35 13.17 -10.67
CA ALA A 90 -8.00 13.42 -10.18
C ALA A 90 -7.74 12.78 -8.80
N TRP A 91 -8.73 12.77 -7.90
CA TRP A 91 -8.63 12.13 -6.58
C TRP A 91 -8.61 10.60 -6.68
N THR A 92 -9.32 10.03 -7.65
CA THR A 92 -9.25 8.59 -7.97
C THR A 92 -7.84 8.19 -8.38
N TRP A 93 -7.24 8.94 -9.30
CA TRP A 93 -5.86 8.71 -9.73
C TRP A 93 -4.86 8.91 -8.58
N LEU A 94 -5.03 9.96 -7.78
CA LEU A 94 -4.19 10.19 -6.61
C LEU A 94 -4.26 9.03 -5.62
N SER A 95 -5.45 8.48 -5.37
CA SER A 95 -5.64 7.34 -4.47
C SER A 95 -4.99 6.08 -5.01
N LEU A 96 -5.11 5.82 -6.32
CA LEU A 96 -4.45 4.70 -6.98
C LEU A 96 -2.92 4.83 -6.89
N PHE A 97 -2.36 5.97 -7.30
CA PHE A 97 -0.91 6.18 -7.29
C PHE A 97 -0.33 6.21 -5.88
N GLY A 98 -1.03 6.82 -4.92
CA GLY A 98 -0.63 6.79 -3.52
C GLY A 98 -0.61 5.36 -2.98
N TRP A 99 -1.63 4.56 -3.27
CA TRP A 99 -1.68 3.18 -2.83
C TRP A 99 -0.58 2.32 -3.48
N VAL A 100 -0.43 2.43 -4.81
CA VAL A 100 0.61 1.70 -5.56
C VAL A 100 2.01 2.10 -5.07
N GLY A 101 2.26 3.39 -4.86
CA GLY A 101 3.50 3.90 -4.27
C GLY A 101 3.74 3.34 -2.87
N GLY A 102 2.70 3.32 -2.02
CA GLY A 102 2.72 2.72 -0.70
C GLY A 102 3.15 1.25 -0.71
N VAL A 103 2.50 0.43 -1.54
CA VAL A 103 2.81 -0.99 -1.69
C VAL A 103 4.21 -1.20 -2.29
N ALA A 104 4.60 -0.41 -3.29
CA ALA A 104 5.93 -0.50 -3.89
C ALA A 104 7.03 -0.21 -2.86
N MET A 105 6.85 0.80 -2.01
CA MET A 105 7.78 1.11 -0.92
C MET A 105 7.93 -0.08 0.05
N GLN A 106 6.82 -0.73 0.42
CA GLN A 106 6.86 -1.91 1.29
C GLN A 106 7.58 -3.10 0.65
N ILE A 107 7.34 -3.37 -0.65
CA ILE A 107 8.00 -4.45 -1.38
C ILE A 107 9.51 -4.20 -1.46
N VAL A 108 9.91 -2.97 -1.80
CA VAL A 108 11.33 -2.59 -1.92
C VAL A 108 12.02 -2.64 -0.55
N ALA A 109 11.37 -2.14 0.50
CA ALA A 109 11.87 -2.22 1.88
C ALA A 109 12.09 -3.67 2.32
N GLY A 110 11.08 -4.53 2.15
CA GLY A 110 11.13 -5.95 2.47
C GLY A 110 12.21 -6.69 1.71
N ALA A 111 12.34 -6.43 0.41
CA ALA A 111 13.38 -7.04 -0.43
C ALA A 111 14.79 -6.61 0.03
N LYS A 112 15.03 -5.31 0.21
CA LYS A 112 16.33 -4.80 0.68
C LYS A 112 16.69 -5.33 2.07
N ALA A 113 15.71 -5.39 2.98
CA ALA A 113 15.92 -5.89 4.33
C ALA A 113 16.23 -7.40 4.39
N ARG A 114 15.83 -8.17 3.37
CA ARG A 114 16.17 -9.60 3.25
C ARG A 114 17.49 -9.85 2.54
N MET A 115 17.88 -9.00 1.58
CA MET A 115 19.16 -9.10 0.87
C MET A 115 20.38 -8.68 1.72
N ARG A 116 20.15 -7.99 2.85
CA ARG A 116 21.20 -7.62 3.82
C ARG A 116 21.52 -8.74 4.84
N LYS A 117 20.81 -9.87 4.79
CA LYS A 117 21.17 -11.10 5.51
C LYS A 117 22.12 -11.93 4.66
#